data_AF-A0A8D1DBQ8-F1
#
_entry.id   AF-A0A8D1DBQ8-F1
#
_cell.length_a   1.000
_cell.length_b   1.000
_cell.length_c   1.000
_cell.angle_alpha   90.00
_cell.angle_beta   90.00
_cell.angle_gamma   90.00
#
_symmetry.space_group_name_H-M   'P 1'
#
loop_
_entity.id
_entity.type
_entity.pdbx_description
1 polymer ?
#
loop_
_entity_poly.entity_id
_entity_poly.type
_entity_poly.pdbx_seq_one_letter_code
_entity_poly.pdbx_strand_id
1 'polypeptide(L)'
;LGSSPSYLSASCFVPQEKLKPGNLKEIPEILKCFSEFLGKRPWIAGDKLTYVDFLAYDVLDRNRIFEPKCLDEFPNLKDFITRFEGLKKISAYMKSSRFHPNPMFLKIAVWGNK
;
A
#
# COMPACT_ATOMS: atom_id res chain seq x y z
N LEU A 1 1.73 -0.54 29.13
CA LEU A 1 2.05 0.02 27.80
C LEU A 1 1.59 -0.98 26.74
N GLY A 2 0.30 -0.96 26.40
CA GLY A 2 -0.25 -1.82 25.34
C GLY A 2 -0.45 -0.96 24.10
N SER A 3 0.58 -0.85 23.26
CA SER A 3 0.38 -0.31 21.92
C SER A 3 -0.54 -1.29 21.17
N SER A 4 -1.72 -0.84 20.78
CA SER A 4 -2.58 -1.60 19.87
C SER A 4 -1.74 -2.04 18.66
N PRO A 5 -1.85 -3.30 18.22
CA PRO A 5 -1.19 -3.73 17.00
C PRO A 5 -1.58 -2.78 15.88
N SER A 6 -0.59 -2.30 15.11
CA SER A 6 -0.85 -1.48 13.94
C SER A 6 -1.89 -2.15 13.05
N TYR A 7 -2.72 -1.36 12.37
CA TYR A 7 -3.77 -1.88 11.52
C TYR A 7 -3.35 -3.04 10.59
N LEU A 8 -2.17 -2.94 9.95
CA LEU A 8 -1.62 -3.98 9.08
C LEU A 8 -1.24 -5.28 9.82
N SER A 9 -0.87 -5.19 11.10
CA SER A 9 -0.67 -6.37 11.95
C SER A 9 -2.00 -6.99 12.34
N ALA A 10 -3.00 -6.15 12.64
CA ALA A 10 -4.34 -6.62 12.99
C ALA A 10 -5.01 -7.36 11.82
N SER A 11 -4.86 -6.89 10.58
CA SER A 11 -5.45 -7.56 9.41
C SER A 11 -4.92 -8.98 9.16
N CYS A 12 -3.69 -9.27 9.58
CA CYS A 12 -3.12 -10.62 9.48
C CYS A 12 -3.79 -11.63 10.43
N PHE A 13 -4.27 -11.19 11.60
CA PHE A 13 -4.76 -12.11 12.65
C PHE A 13 -6.26 -11.98 12.93
N VAL A 14 -6.90 -10.93 12.44
CA VAL A 14 -8.30 -10.59 12.73
C VAL A 14 -9.08 -10.53 11.41
N PRO A 15 -10.23 -11.23 11.31
CA PRO A 15 -11.12 -11.08 10.15
C PRO A 15 -11.53 -9.62 9.94
N GLN A 16 -11.65 -9.18 8.69
CA GLN A 16 -11.97 -7.77 8.37
C GLN A 16 -13.25 -7.29 9.08
N GLU A 17 -14.29 -8.12 9.13
CA GLU A 17 -15.57 -7.84 9.81
C GLU A 17 -15.42 -7.58 11.31
N LYS A 18 -14.33 -8.08 11.92
CA LYS A 18 -14.03 -7.95 13.36
C LYS A 18 -12.95 -6.92 13.63
N LEU A 19 -12.39 -6.28 12.60
CA LEU A 19 -11.47 -5.17 12.80
C LEU A 19 -12.22 -4.01 13.44
N LYS A 20 -11.63 -3.46 14.50
CA LYS A 20 -12.21 -2.32 15.18
C LYS A 20 -12.26 -1.14 14.21
N PRO A 21 -13.35 -0.35 14.19
CA PRO A 21 -13.44 0.87 13.37
C PRO A 21 -12.26 1.83 13.58
N GLY A 22 -11.67 1.82 14.79
CA GLY A 22 -10.46 2.60 15.09
C GLY A 22 -9.26 2.26 14.21
N ASN A 23 -9.06 0.99 13.84
CA ASN A 23 -7.92 0.61 13.01
C ASN A 23 -8.12 1.03 11.54
N LEU A 24 -9.36 1.05 11.05
CA LEU A 24 -9.69 1.54 9.71
C LEU A 24 -9.51 3.06 9.60
N LYS A 25 -9.65 3.80 10.70
CA LYS A 25 -9.38 5.24 10.76
C LYS A 25 -7.90 5.58 10.61
N GLU A 26 -6.99 4.65 10.86
CA GLU A 26 -5.55 4.86 10.69
C GLU A 26 -5.15 4.91 9.20
N ILE A 27 -5.90 4.24 8.30
CA ILE A 27 -5.54 4.19 6.87
C ILE A 27 -5.59 5.57 6.23
N PRO A 28 -6.70 6.34 6.31
CA PRO A 28 -6.74 7.66 5.69
C PRO A 28 -5.70 8.61 6.28
N GLU A 29 -5.38 8.50 7.58
CA GLU A 29 -4.35 9.34 8.22
C GLU A 29 -2.95 9.03 7.69
N ILE A 30 -2.59 7.75 7.57
CA ILE A 30 -1.30 7.33 7.00
C ILE A 30 -1.20 7.77 5.53
N LEU A 31 -2.25 7.54 4.74
CA LEU A 31 -2.28 7.94 3.33
C LEU A 31 -2.19 9.46 3.17
N LYS A 32 -2.83 10.23 4.05
CA LYS A 32 -2.67 11.68 4.09
C LYS A 32 -1.22 12.09 4.34
N CYS A 33 -0.52 11.46 5.28
CA CYS A 33 0.90 11.73 5.50
C CYS A 33 1.76 11.42 4.25
N PHE A 34 1.49 10.31 3.55
CA PHE A 34 2.17 10.00 2.28
C PHE A 34 1.86 11.04 1.19
N SER A 35 0.61 11.46 1.08
CA SER A 35 0.17 12.45 0.09
C SER A 35 0.84 13.81 0.34
N GLU A 36 0.85 14.27 1.58
CA GLU A 36 1.51 15.52 1.97
C GLU A 36 3.04 15.42 1.77
N PHE A 37 3.64 14.29 2.13
CA PHE A 37 5.07 14.07 1.96
C PHE A 37 5.48 13.98 0.49
N LEU A 38 4.69 13.36 -0.38
CA LEU A 38 4.95 13.36 -1.83
C LEU A 38 4.77 14.77 -2.41
N GLY A 39 3.70 15.46 -1.99
CA GLY A 39 3.36 16.79 -2.47
C GLY A 39 3.20 16.81 -3.99
N LYS A 40 4.02 17.62 -4.67
CA LYS A 40 4.05 17.75 -6.14
C LYS A 40 5.21 17.00 -6.80
N ARG A 41 6.04 16.31 -6.01
CA ARG A 41 7.20 15.59 -6.54
C ARG A 41 6.75 14.35 -7.31
N PRO A 42 7.50 13.91 -8.34
CA PRO A 42 7.20 12.66 -9.02
C PRO A 42 7.52 11.42 -8.16
N TRP A 43 8.48 11.53 -7.24
CA TRP A 43 8.97 10.45 -6.38
C TRP A 43 9.10 10.92 -4.92
N ILE A 44 9.06 9.97 -3.98
CA ILE A 44 9.14 10.19 -2.54
C ILE A 44 10.45 10.90 -2.18
N ALA A 45 11.55 10.54 -2.83
CA ALA A 45 12.87 11.12 -2.58
C ALA A 45 13.17 12.39 -3.41
N GLY A 46 12.23 12.90 -4.20
CA GLY A 46 12.47 14.06 -5.08
C GLY A 46 12.17 13.77 -6.54
N ASP A 47 13.07 14.20 -7.41
CA ASP A 47 12.90 14.12 -8.87
C ASP A 47 13.37 12.80 -9.48
N LYS A 48 14.15 12.01 -8.72
CA LYS A 48 14.72 10.75 -9.18
C LYS A 48 14.09 9.58 -8.44
N LEU A 49 13.82 8.51 -9.18
CA LEU A 49 13.40 7.23 -8.62
C LEU A 49 14.52 6.66 -7.74
N THR A 50 14.16 6.25 -6.53
CA THR A 50 15.05 5.60 -5.57
C THR A 50 14.44 4.30 -5.05
N TYR A 51 15.19 3.51 -4.29
CA TYR A 51 14.65 2.29 -3.68
C TYR A 51 13.50 2.57 -2.70
N VAL A 52 13.44 3.77 -2.10
CA VAL A 52 12.38 4.17 -1.16
C VAL A 52 11.02 4.20 -1.86
N ASP A 53 10.97 4.53 -3.16
CA ASP A 53 9.74 4.53 -3.95
C ASP A 53 9.16 3.13 -4.13
N PHE A 54 10.01 2.10 -4.15
CA PHE A 54 9.55 0.70 -4.19
C PHE A 54 8.89 0.29 -2.87
N LEU A 55 9.44 0.74 -1.74
CA LEU A 55 8.86 0.52 -0.42
C LEU A 55 7.53 1.27 -0.26
N ALA A 56 7.48 2.51 -0.73
CA ALA A 56 6.25 3.30 -0.73
C ALA A 56 5.18 2.66 -1.62
N TYR A 57 5.56 2.16 -2.80
CA TYR A 57 4.65 1.42 -3.68
C TYR A 57 4.08 0.18 -3.00
N ASP A 58 4.90 -0.67 -2.37
CA ASP A 58 4.42 -1.87 -1.67
C ASP A 58 3.41 -1.55 -0.56
N VAL A 59 3.68 -0.49 0.21
CA VAL A 59 2.77 -0.04 1.28
C VAL A 59 1.46 0.48 0.70
N LEU A 60 1.51 1.33 -0.33
CA LEU A 60 0.32 1.92 -0.95
C LEU A 60 -0.51 0.86 -1.68
N ASP A 61 0.13 -0.07 -2.39
CA ASP A 61 -0.53 -1.15 -3.11
C ASP A 61 -1.23 -2.11 -2.14
N ARG A 62 -0.59 -2.47 -1.03
CA ARG A 62 -1.22 -3.28 0.01
C ARG A 62 -2.47 -2.63 0.59
N ASN A 63 -2.41 -1.32 0.85
CA ASN A 63 -3.59 -0.58 1.34
C ASN A 63 -4.69 -0.52 0.27
N ARG A 64 -4.33 -0.32 -1.01
CA ARG A 64 -5.26 -0.38 -2.15
C ARG A 64 -5.92 -1.75 -2.29
N ILE A 65 -5.20 -2.85 -2.10
CA ILE A 65 -5.79 -4.20 -2.17
C ILE A 65 -6.70 -4.44 -0.98
N PHE A 66 -6.34 -3.91 0.20
CA PHE A 66 -7.16 -4.04 1.39
C PHE A 66 -8.46 -3.23 1.30
N GLU A 67 -8.36 -1.95 0.96
CA GLU A 67 -9.48 -1.02 0.85
C GLU A 67 -9.41 -0.34 -0.52
N PRO A 68 -10.06 -0.89 -1.56
CA PRO A 68 -9.92 -0.44 -2.95
C PRO A 68 -10.14 1.06 -3.20
N LYS A 69 -10.92 1.72 -2.35
CA LYS A 69 -11.25 3.14 -2.47
C LYS A 69 -10.36 4.05 -1.62
N CYS A 70 -9.38 3.51 -0.87
CA CYS A 70 -8.60 4.31 0.08
C CYS A 70 -7.76 5.42 -0.57
N LEU A 71 -7.42 5.28 -1.85
CA LEU A 71 -6.65 6.28 -2.61
C LEU A 71 -7.54 7.31 -3.32
N ASP A 72 -8.87 7.19 -3.27
CA ASP A 72 -9.80 8.05 -4.03
C ASP A 72 -9.67 9.54 -3.69
N GLU A 73 -9.36 9.83 -2.43
CA GLU A 73 -9.18 11.19 -1.93
C GLU A 73 -7.78 11.77 -2.19
N PHE A 74 -6.83 10.96 -2.71
CA PHE A 74 -5.42 11.32 -2.86
C PHE A 74 -4.95 11.19 -4.32
N PRO A 75 -5.30 12.15 -5.21
CA PRO A 75 -4.98 12.05 -6.63
C PRO A 75 -3.48 11.95 -6.92
N ASN A 76 -2.64 12.63 -6.13
CA ASN A 76 -1.18 12.54 -6.28
C ASN A 76 -0.63 11.13 -5.97
N LEU A 77 -1.25 10.39 -5.05
CA LEU A 77 -0.87 9.00 -4.77
C LEU A 77 -1.33 8.06 -5.88
N LYS A 78 -2.51 8.29 -6.48
CA LYS A 78 -2.93 7.55 -7.68
C LYS A 78 -1.98 7.78 -8.86
N ASP A 79 -1.55 9.02 -9.05
CA ASP A 79 -0.56 9.37 -10.07
C ASP A 79 0.79 8.70 -9.80
N PHE A 80 1.22 8.65 -8.54
CA PHE A 80 2.43 7.93 -8.13
C PHE A 80 2.36 6.44 -8.47
N ILE A 81 1.28 5.76 -8.10
CA ILE A 81 1.05 4.34 -8.42
C ILE A 81 1.08 4.12 -9.93
N THR A 82 0.33 4.93 -10.69
CA THR A 82 0.26 4.83 -12.15
C THR A 82 1.63 5.04 -12.80
N ARG A 83 2.40 6.01 -12.31
CA ARG A 83 3.76 6.30 -12.78
C ARG A 83 4.72 5.15 -12.48
N PHE A 84 4.65 4.57 -11.28
CA PHE A 84 5.49 3.44 -10.88
C PHE A 84 5.21 2.20 -11.71
N GLU A 85 3.94 1.81 -11.87
CA GLU A 85 3.51 0.66 -12.69
C GLU A 85 3.81 0.88 -14.18
N GLY A 86 3.83 2.14 -14.63
CA GLY A 86 4.21 2.55 -15.98
C GLY A 86 5.70 2.50 -16.30
N LEU A 87 6.58 2.30 -15.31
CA LEU A 87 8.02 2.17 -15.56
C LEU A 87 8.29 0.95 -16.46
N LYS A 88 9.00 1.14 -17.58
CA LYS A 88 9.19 0.11 -18.63
C LYS A 88 9.56 -1.28 -18.07
N LYS A 89 10.52 -1.35 -17.14
CA LYS A 89 10.96 -2.61 -16.53
C LYS A 89 9.94 -3.19 -15.54
N ILE A 90 9.21 -2.34 -14.81
CA ILE A 90 8.16 -2.75 -13.87
C ILE A 90 6.95 -3.26 -14.64
N SER A 91 6.46 -2.52 -15.64
CA SER A 91 5.37 -2.95 -16.50
C SER A 91 5.67 -4.29 -17.20
N ALA A 92 6.89 -4.46 -17.70
CA ALA A 92 7.32 -5.73 -18.28
C ALA A 92 7.38 -6.87 -17.26
N TYR A 93 7.85 -6.59 -16.03
CA TYR A 93 7.87 -7.56 -14.94
C TYR A 93 6.46 -7.99 -14.53
N MET A 94 5.55 -7.04 -14.30
CA MET A 94 4.16 -7.30 -13.90
C MET A 94 3.35 -8.10 -14.92
N LYS A 95 3.74 -8.06 -16.21
CA LYS A 95 3.15 -8.86 -17.30
C LYS A 95 3.78 -10.24 -17.45
N SER A 96 4.87 -10.53 -16.76
CA SER A 96 5.59 -11.81 -16.87
C SER A 96 5.06 -12.83 -15.86
N SER A 97 5.26 -14.12 -16.14
CA SER A 97 4.95 -15.22 -15.21
C SER A 97 5.75 -15.20 -13.91
N ARG A 98 6.77 -14.33 -13.80
CA ARG A 98 7.54 -14.15 -12.56
C ARG A 98 6.86 -13.21 -11.57
N PHE A 99 5.88 -12.43 -12.00
CA PHE A 99 5.17 -11.53 -11.10
C PHE A 99 4.16 -12.31 -10.27
N HIS A 100 4.29 -12.19 -8.95
CA HIS A 100 3.43 -12.85 -7.98
C HIS A 100 2.89 -11.80 -7.01
N PRO A 101 1.73 -11.18 -7.31
CA PRO A 101 1.09 -10.24 -6.40
C PRO A 101 0.45 -10.93 -5.18
N ASN A 102 0.25 -12.25 -5.28
CA ASN A 102 -0.44 -13.08 -4.29
C ASN A 102 0.33 -14.40 -4.08
N PRO A 103 0.22 -15.02 -2.89
CA PRO A 103 -0.39 -14.49 -1.67
C PRO A 103 0.49 -13.41 -1.02
N MET A 104 -0.13 -12.38 -0.42
CA MET A 104 0.58 -11.28 0.25
C MET A 104 1.17 -11.69 1.60
N PHE A 105 0.49 -12.58 2.32
CA PHE A 105 0.89 -13.06 3.63
C PHE A 105 0.99 -14.59 3.68
N LEU A 106 1.63 -15.09 4.74
CA LEU A 106 1.73 -16.53 4.97
C LEU A 106 0.35 -17.17 5.20
N LYS A 107 0.25 -18.48 4.99
CA LYS A 107 -1.01 -19.26 5.09
C LYS A 107 -1.74 -19.11 6.43
N ILE A 108 -1.02 -18.78 7.50
CA ILE A 108 -1.57 -18.57 8.84
C ILE A 108 -2.35 -17.26 8.98
N ALA A 109 -2.19 -16.32 8.03
CA ALA A 109 -2.90 -15.06 8.06
C ALA A 109 -4.38 -15.26 7.70
N VAL A 110 -5.24 -14.43 8.30
CA VAL A 110 -6.69 -14.43 8.06
C VAL A 110 -7.04 -13.75 6.73
N TRP A 111 -6.29 -12.72 6.36
CA TRP A 111 -6.45 -11.98 5.10
C TRP A 111 -5.15 -12.03 4.29
N GLY A 112 -5.26 -11.96 2.95
CA GLY A 112 -4.11 -11.94 2.03
C GLY A 112 -3.30 -13.24 1.98
N ASN A 113 -3.82 -14.34 2.52
CA ASN A 113 -3.14 -15.64 2.57
C ASN A 113 -3.33 -16.50 1.31
N LYS A 114 -3.99 -15.95 0.29
CA LYS A 114 -4.32 -16.60 -0.99
C LYS A 114 -3.98 -15.69 -2.16
#